data_AF-A0A256BPX9-F1
#
_entry.id   AF-A0A256BPX9-F1
#
_cell.length_a   1.000
_cell.length_b   1.000
_cell.length_c   1.000
_cell.angle_alpha   90.00
_cell.angle_beta   90.00
_cell.angle_gamma   90.00
#
_symmetry.space_group_name_H-M   'P 1'
#
loop_
_entity.id
_entity.type
_entity.pdbx_description
1 polymer ?
#
loop_
_entity_poly.entity_id
_entity_poly.type
_entity_poly.pdbx_seq_one_letter_code
_entity_poly.pdbx_strand_id
1 'polypeptide(L)'
;MSMTFEQMQEILERTAILTERNSEAIVRVEQELRETRSIVDSNARAIQATNNALDAKFNQIADAVIRGQDRLERLERRDRRVDKEIRGLRIETRRMLERWLGEPFPDDPDLDEDDTE
;
A
#
# COMPACT_ATOMS: atom_id res chain seq x y z
N MET A 1 -64.05 46.25 5.21
CA MET A 1 -64.38 44.81 5.32
C MET A 1 -63.78 44.29 6.61
N SER A 2 -64.60 43.93 7.60
CA SER A 2 -64.13 43.37 8.88
C SER A 2 -64.18 41.85 8.84
N MET A 3 -63.14 41.20 9.35
CA MET A 3 -63.08 39.75 9.53
C MET A 3 -64.14 39.29 10.54
N THR A 4 -64.82 38.18 10.28
CA THR A 4 -65.80 37.62 11.23
C THR A 4 -65.11 36.78 12.30
N PHE A 5 -65.76 36.62 13.46
CA PHE A 5 -65.26 35.81 14.56
C PHE A 5 -65.01 34.35 14.14
N GLU A 6 -65.88 33.78 13.31
CA GLU A 6 -65.73 32.42 12.75
C GLU A 6 -64.48 32.27 11.88
N GLN A 7 -64.19 33.26 11.01
CA GLN A 7 -62.95 33.28 10.21
C GLN A 7 -61.71 33.34 11.11
N MET A 8 -61.79 34.08 12.23
CA MET A 8 -60.71 34.17 13.20
C MET A 8 -60.49 32.84 13.94
N GLN A 9 -61.56 32.14 14.33
CA GLN A 9 -61.48 30.80 14.92
C GLN A 9 -60.89 29.78 13.96
N GLU A 10 -61.32 29.79 12.70
CA GLU A 10 -60.79 28.88 11.66
C GLU A 10 -59.29 29.11 11.41
N ILE A 11 -58.84 30.38 11.39
CA ILE A 11 -57.42 30.71 11.27
C ILE A 11 -56.63 30.20 12.48
N LEU A 12 -57.14 30.36 13.71
CA LEU A 12 -56.48 29.88 14.92
C LEU A 12 -56.34 28.35 14.92
N GLU A 13 -57.38 27.63 14.52
CA GLU A 13 -57.37 26.17 14.44
C GLU A 13 -56.36 25.68 13.38
N ARG A 14 -56.37 26.29 12.18
CA ARG A 14 -55.37 26.01 11.14
C ARG A 14 -53.94 26.32 11.60
N THR A 15 -53.76 27.39 12.36
CA THR A 15 -52.44 27.78 12.90
C THR A 15 -51.94 26.78 13.94
N ALA A 16 -52.84 26.28 14.81
CA ALA A 16 -52.51 25.25 15.79
C ALA A 16 -52.08 23.94 15.12
N ILE A 17 -52.85 23.48 14.13
CA ILE A 17 -52.54 22.26 13.36
C ILE A 17 -51.20 22.40 12.62
N LEU A 18 -50.93 23.56 12.01
CA LEU A 18 -49.65 23.81 11.34
C LEU A 18 -48.48 23.83 12.33
N THR A 19 -48.68 24.39 13.52
CA THR A 19 -47.64 24.45 14.55
C THR A 19 -47.30 23.05 15.08
N GLU A 20 -48.30 22.21 15.29
CA GLU A 20 -48.12 20.81 15.68
C GLU A 20 -47.36 20.03 14.60
N ARG A 21 -47.81 20.10 13.34
CA ARG A 21 -47.15 19.45 12.21
C ARG A 21 -45.70 19.89 12.03
N ASN A 22 -45.43 21.18 12.18
CA ASN A 22 -44.08 21.72 12.10
C ASN A 22 -43.20 21.20 13.24
N SER A 23 -43.74 21.12 14.46
CA SER A 23 -43.02 20.59 15.62
C SER A 23 -42.62 19.13 15.41
N GLU A 24 -43.54 18.30 14.92
CA GLU A 24 -43.25 16.91 14.58
C GLU A 24 -42.20 16.79 13.46
N ALA A 25 -42.30 17.63 12.43
CA ALA A 25 -41.34 17.64 11.33
C ALA A 25 -39.92 18.01 11.82
N ILE A 26 -39.82 19.00 12.71
CA ILE A 26 -38.55 19.38 13.34
C ILE A 26 -37.96 18.21 14.13
N VAL A 27 -38.76 17.52 14.94
CA VAL A 27 -38.28 16.37 15.72
C VAL A 27 -37.75 15.26 14.81
N ARG A 28 -38.44 14.95 13.71
CA ARG A 28 -37.98 13.97 12.71
C ARG A 28 -36.63 14.38 12.10
N VAL A 29 -36.51 15.64 11.67
CA VAL A 29 -35.26 16.17 11.09
C VAL A 29 -34.12 16.15 12.11
N GLU A 30 -34.37 16.50 13.37
CA GLU A 30 -33.35 16.41 14.42
C GLU A 30 -32.85 14.98 14.64
N GLN A 31 -33.75 13.99 14.56
CA GLN A 31 -33.38 12.60 14.68
C GLN A 31 -32.54 12.15 13.48
N GLU A 32 -32.96 12.44 12.25
CA GLU A 32 -32.20 12.11 11.04
C GLU A 32 -30.81 12.76 11.02
N LEU A 33 -30.69 14.00 11.52
CA LEU A 33 -29.41 14.68 11.67
C LEU A 33 -28.49 13.99 12.68
N ARG A 34 -29.04 13.50 13.80
CA ARG A 34 -28.26 12.72 14.79
C ARG A 34 -27.78 11.40 14.21
N GLU A 35 -28.64 10.69 13.48
CA GLU A 35 -28.30 9.44 12.82
C GLU A 35 -27.21 9.67 11.76
N THR A 36 -27.35 10.71 10.94
CA THR A 36 -26.35 11.09 9.93
C THR A 36 -25.00 11.40 10.57
N ARG A 37 -24.97 12.18 11.67
CA ARG A 37 -23.73 12.46 12.41
C ARG A 37 -23.07 11.18 12.93
N SER A 38 -23.85 10.29 13.53
CA SER A 38 -23.37 8.99 14.01
C SER A 38 -22.72 8.15 12.89
N ILE A 39 -23.34 8.12 11.71
CA ILE A 39 -22.79 7.42 10.53
C ILE A 39 -21.48 8.05 10.08
N VAL A 40 -21.42 9.38 9.98
CA VAL A 40 -20.20 10.09 9.59
C VAL A 40 -19.06 9.82 10.58
N ASP A 41 -19.33 9.88 11.89
CA ASP A 41 -18.33 9.60 12.92
C ASP A 41 -17.87 8.14 12.93
N SER A 42 -18.77 7.20 12.63
CA SER A 42 -18.43 5.79 12.46
C SER A 42 -17.52 5.58 11.26
N ASN A 43 -17.87 6.17 10.11
CA ASN A 43 -17.08 6.07 8.88
C ASN A 43 -15.70 6.71 9.03
N ALA A 44 -15.61 7.87 9.67
CA ALA A 44 -14.33 8.54 9.94
C ALA A 44 -13.39 7.62 10.75
N ARG A 45 -13.91 6.94 11.79
CA ARG A 45 -13.14 5.97 12.58
C ARG A 45 -12.72 4.75 11.76
N ALA A 46 -13.61 4.22 10.91
CA ALA A 46 -13.29 3.09 10.05
C ALA A 46 -12.19 3.43 9.02
N ILE A 47 -12.27 4.62 8.42
CA ILE A 47 -11.25 5.13 7.49
C ILE A 47 -9.91 5.28 8.22
N GLN A 48 -9.90 5.90 9.40
CA GLN A 48 -8.68 6.09 10.19
C GLN A 48 -8.04 4.74 10.57
N ALA A 49 -8.84 3.76 11.01
CA ALA A 49 -8.35 2.42 11.32
C ALA A 49 -7.76 1.73 10.08
N THR A 50 -8.38 1.92 8.92
CA THR A 50 -7.92 1.35 7.65
C THR A 50 -6.59 1.97 7.22
N ASN A 51 -6.45 3.30 7.31
CA ASN A 51 -5.19 3.99 7.00
C ASN A 51 -4.06 3.52 7.91
N ASN A 52 -4.28 3.44 9.21
CA ASN A 52 -3.27 2.95 10.15
C ASN A 52 -2.83 1.51 9.83
N ALA A 53 -3.77 0.64 9.44
CA ALA A 53 -3.47 -0.73 9.05
C ALA A 53 -2.68 -0.80 7.73
N LEU A 54 -3.01 0.08 6.77
CA LEU A 54 -2.27 0.18 5.52
C LEU A 54 -0.84 0.65 5.74
N ASP A 55 -0.63 1.69 6.55
CA ASP A 55 0.72 2.19 6.88
C ASP A 55 1.58 1.11 7.52
N ALA A 56 1.01 0.36 8.48
CA ALA A 56 1.70 -0.77 9.10
C ALA A 56 2.11 -1.85 8.07
N LYS A 57 1.23 -2.16 7.11
CA LYS A 57 1.52 -3.13 6.04
C LYS A 57 2.58 -2.62 5.07
N PHE A 58 2.52 -1.34 4.68
CA PHE A 58 3.53 -0.75 3.81
C PHE A 58 4.91 -0.78 4.45
N ASN A 59 5.02 -0.45 5.74
CA ASN A 59 6.29 -0.55 6.46
C ASN A 59 6.82 -1.99 6.49
N GLN A 60 5.96 -2.98 6.76
CA GLN A 60 6.37 -4.39 6.72
C GLN A 60 6.87 -4.83 5.33
N ILE A 61 6.22 -4.37 4.27
CA ILE A 61 6.63 -4.67 2.89
C ILE A 61 7.97 -4.00 2.58
N ALA A 62 8.12 -2.71 2.92
CA ALA A 62 9.37 -1.98 2.73
C ALA A 62 10.55 -2.69 3.41
N ASP A 63 10.38 -3.09 4.67
CA ASP A 63 11.40 -3.84 5.42
C ASP A 63 11.72 -5.21 4.81
N ALA A 64 10.71 -5.90 4.24
CA ALA A 64 10.92 -7.16 3.55
C ALA A 64 11.69 -6.97 2.24
N VAL A 65 11.37 -5.92 1.48
CA VAL A 65 12.06 -5.58 0.23
C VAL A 65 13.52 -5.22 0.49
N ILE A 66 13.80 -4.36 1.47
CA ILE A 66 15.17 -3.97 1.83
C ILE A 66 16.00 -5.21 2.21
N ARG A 67 15.47 -6.07 3.09
CA ARG A 67 16.14 -7.33 3.46
C ARG A 67 16.33 -8.27 2.27
N GLY A 68 15.37 -8.28 1.33
CA GLY A 68 15.46 -9.04 0.10
C GLY A 68 16.61 -8.55 -0.79
N GLN A 69 16.75 -7.24 -0.96
CA GLN A 69 17.82 -6.61 -1.73
C GLN A 69 19.20 -6.88 -1.12
N ASP A 70 19.35 -6.70 0.20
CA ASP A 70 20.60 -7.00 0.91
C ASP A 70 21.02 -8.47 0.72
N ARG A 71 20.04 -9.38 0.76
CA ARG A 71 20.30 -10.81 0.54
C ARG A 71 20.72 -11.09 -0.90
N LEU A 72 20.07 -10.45 -1.87
CA LEU A 72 20.38 -10.60 -3.28
C LEU A 72 21.81 -10.12 -3.57
N GLU A 73 22.19 -8.95 -3.06
CA GLU A 73 23.54 -8.41 -3.24
C GLU A 73 24.63 -9.33 -2.64
N ARG A 74 24.37 -9.94 -1.48
CA ARG A 74 25.29 -10.93 -0.89
C ARG A 74 25.41 -12.18 -1.76
N LEU A 75 24.32 -12.63 -2.35
CA LEU A 75 24.33 -13.78 -3.25
C LEU A 75 25.12 -13.47 -4.52
N GLU A 76 24.91 -12.32 -5.14
CA GLU A 76 25.67 -11.88 -6.32
C GLU A 76 27.17 -11.79 -6.05
N ARG A 77 27.57 -11.21 -4.91
CA ARG A 77 29.00 -11.15 -4.53
C ARG A 77 29.60 -12.54 -4.34
N ARG A 78 28.82 -13.48 -3.82
CA ARG A 78 29.26 -14.87 -3.65
C ARG A 78 29.39 -15.56 -5.00
N ASP A 79 28.43 -15.36 -5.89
CA ASP A 79 28.40 -15.94 -7.24
C ASP A 79 29.64 -15.50 -8.03
N ARG A 80 29.90 -14.18 -8.07
CA ARG A 80 31.11 -13.62 -8.70
C ARG A 80 32.40 -14.20 -8.13
N ARG A 81 32.45 -14.51 -6.82
CA ARG A 81 33.62 -15.13 -6.21
C ARG A 81 33.80 -16.57 -6.66
N VAL A 82 32.71 -17.34 -6.68
CA VAL A 82 32.73 -18.74 -7.13
C VAL A 82 33.12 -18.82 -8.60
N ASP A 83 32.61 -17.92 -9.45
CA ASP A 83 32.99 -17.86 -10.86
C ASP A 83 34.49 -17.59 -11.04
N LYS A 84 35.06 -16.66 -10.25
CA LYS A 84 36.51 -16.39 -10.25
C LYS A 84 37.31 -17.60 -9.78
N GLU A 85 36.86 -18.31 -8.73
CA GLU A 85 37.51 -19.52 -8.25
C GLU A 85 37.48 -20.65 -9.28
N ILE A 86 36.33 -20.89 -9.92
CA ILE A 86 36.17 -21.87 -11.00
C ILE A 86 37.10 -21.52 -12.17
N ARG A 87 37.14 -20.24 -12.58
CA ARG A 87 38.04 -19.78 -13.64
C ARG A 87 39.50 -20.03 -13.28
N GLY A 88 39.92 -19.69 -12.07
CA GLY A 88 41.28 -19.94 -11.58
C GLY A 88 41.64 -21.43 -11.60
N LEU A 89 40.73 -22.30 -11.15
CA LEU A 89 40.92 -23.75 -11.21
C LEU A 89 41.01 -24.28 -12.64
N ARG A 90 40.21 -23.74 -13.58
CA ARG A 90 40.29 -24.11 -15.00
C ARG A 90 41.64 -23.72 -15.61
N ILE A 91 42.11 -22.50 -15.37
CA ILE A 91 43.42 -22.02 -15.82
C ILE A 91 44.54 -22.91 -15.26
N GLU A 92 44.51 -23.19 -13.96
CA GLU A 92 45.54 -24.01 -13.32
C GLU A 92 45.52 -25.46 -13.83
N THR A 93 44.33 -26.04 -14.01
CA THR A 93 44.18 -27.37 -14.60
C THR A 93 44.73 -27.41 -16.02
N ARG A 94 44.46 -26.38 -16.85
CA ARG A 94 45.03 -26.25 -18.20
C ARG A 94 46.55 -26.23 -18.14
N ARG A 95 47.15 -25.37 -17.31
CA ARG A 95 48.62 -25.29 -17.15
C ARG A 95 49.25 -26.63 -16.75
N MET A 96 48.62 -27.36 -15.83
CA MET A 96 49.09 -28.69 -15.43
C MET A 96 49.05 -29.68 -16.61
N LEU A 97 47.96 -29.68 -17.36
CA LEU A 97 47.78 -30.57 -18.51
C LEU A 97 48.75 -30.22 -19.66
N GLU A 98 48.95 -28.94 -19.98
CA GLU A 98 49.94 -28.50 -21.00
C GLU A 98 51.36 -28.94 -20.62
N ARG A 99 51.71 -28.80 -19.33
CA ARG A 99 53.01 -29.25 -18.81
C ARG A 99 53.19 -30.77 -18.92
N TRP A 100 52.12 -31.54 -18.75
CA TRP A 100 52.17 -33.01 -18.82
C TRP A 100 52.16 -33.53 -20.26
N LEU A 101 51.41 -32.89 -21.15
CA LEU A 101 51.22 -33.34 -22.53
C LEU A 101 52.23 -32.72 -23.50
N GLY A 102 52.90 -31.64 -23.13
CA GLY A 102 53.97 -31.01 -23.93
C GLY A 102 53.47 -30.13 -25.08
N GLU A 103 52.15 -29.96 -25.23
CA GLU A 103 51.53 -29.12 -26.25
C GLU A 103 50.57 -28.11 -25.58
N PRO A 104 50.58 -26.83 -26.01
CA PRO A 104 49.64 -25.84 -25.51
C PRO A 104 48.22 -26.13 -26.02
N PHE A 105 47.21 -25.97 -25.16
CA PHE A 105 45.81 -26.04 -25.60
C PHE A 105 45.45 -24.75 -26.37
N PRO A 106 44.46 -24.82 -27.28
CA PRO A 106 43.90 -23.62 -27.90
C PRO A 106 43.27 -22.69 -26.86
N ASP A 107 43.28 -21.38 -27.14
CA ASP A 107 42.71 -20.38 -26.24
C ASP A 107 41.21 -20.57 -26.06
N ASP A 108 40.78 -20.49 -24.79
CA ASP A 108 39.40 -20.66 -24.38
C ASP A 108 38.80 -19.26 -24.24
N PRO A 109 37.89 -18.84 -25.15
CA PRO A 109 37.35 -17.48 -25.17
C PRO A 109 36.60 -17.12 -23.89
N ASP A 110 36.14 -18.10 -23.11
CA ASP A 110 35.46 -17.89 -21.83
C ASP A 110 36.42 -17.44 -20.69
N LEU A 111 37.74 -17.47 -20.93
CA LEU A 111 38.76 -17.04 -19.97
C LEU A 111 39.22 -15.59 -20.17
N ASP A 112 38.97 -15.02 -21.36
CA ASP A 112 39.54 -13.73 -21.81
C ASP A 112 38.61 -12.52 -21.57
N GLU A 113 37.37 -12.73 -21.16
CA GLU A 113 36.43 -11.64 -20.88
C GLU A 113 36.60 -11.09 -19.44
N ASP A 114 37.09 -9.84 -19.43
CA ASP A 114 36.99 -8.78 -18.41
C ASP A 114 38.05 -8.64 -17.30
N ASP A 115 39.19 -8.06 -17.68
CA ASP A 115 40.05 -7.20 -16.83
C ASP A 115 39.72 -5.70 -17.03
N THR A 116 38.43 -5.35 -17.17
CA THR A 116 37.99 -3.94 -17.21
C THR A 116 36.86 -3.66 -16.21
N GLU A 117 37.26 -3.31 -14.99
CA GLU A 117 36.54 -2.39 -14.08
C GLU A 117 37.54 -1.43 -13.43
#